data_AF-A0A916PWY9-F1
#
_entry.id   AF-A0A916PWY9-F1
#
_cell.length_a   1.000
_cell.length_b   1.000
_cell.length_c   1.000
_cell.angle_alpha   90.00
_cell.angle_beta   90.00
_cell.angle_gamma   90.00
#
_symmetry.space_group_name_H-M   'P 1'
#
loop_
_entity.id
_entity.type
_entity.pdbx_description
1 polymer ?
#
loop_
_entity_poly.entity_id
_entity_poly.type
_entity_poly.pdbx_seq_one_letter_code
_entity_poly.pdbx_strand_id
1 'polypeptide(L)'
;MNVLYFPYFVNIVILVPIAIGTLFNIFPVAGGHFAESEGWRSLVGSLWTAILIGSILGLFHPIAFSPLLLVQVVYKALWLMVYIAPRLIYGDPNHEIHWAISIIFAFIVVLYPLVIPWNYLFKLSA
;
A
#
# COMPACT_ATOMS: atom_id res chain seq x y z
N MET A 1 17.16 -4.90 -16.30
CA MET A 1 16.77 -4.06 -15.13
C MET A 1 16.36 -4.98 -14.00
N ASN A 2 16.73 -4.68 -12.75
CA ASN A 2 16.25 -5.46 -11.60
C ASN A 2 14.71 -5.32 -11.53
N VAL A 3 13.99 -6.44 -11.61
CA VAL A 3 12.51 -6.46 -11.61
C VAL A 3 11.91 -5.76 -10.39
N LEU A 4 12.68 -5.67 -9.30
CA LEU A 4 12.31 -4.98 -8.07
C LEU A 4 12.16 -3.46 -8.21
N TYR A 5 12.74 -2.83 -9.23
CA TYR A 5 12.54 -1.38 -9.44
C TYR A 5 11.09 -1.05 -9.76
N PHE A 6 10.38 -1.95 -10.44
CA PHE A 6 8.99 -1.74 -10.83
C PHE A 6 8.05 -1.52 -9.64
N PRO A 7 7.95 -2.42 -8.64
CA PRO A 7 7.06 -2.20 -7.50
C PRO A 7 7.42 -0.95 -6.68
N TYR A 8 8.70 -0.60 -6.54
CA TYR A 8 9.09 0.64 -5.86
C TYR A 8 8.63 1.89 -6.62
N PHE A 9 8.82 1.90 -7.94
CA PHE A 9 8.37 3.01 -8.78
C PHE A 9 6.84 3.16 -8.72
N VAL A 10 6.10 2.05 -8.84
CA VAL A 10 4.63 2.04 -8.73
C VAL A 10 4.18 2.57 -7.36
N ASN A 11 4.84 2.14 -6.27
CA ASN A 11 4.53 2.66 -4.93
C ASN A 11 4.74 4.17 -4.85
N ILE A 12 5.82 4.71 -5.44
CA ILE A 12 6.09 6.15 -5.41
C ILE A 12 4.98 6.91 -6.13
N VAL A 13 4.61 6.48 -7.34
CA VAL A 13 3.54 7.13 -8.12
C VAL A 13 2.22 7.15 -7.36
N ILE A 14 1.87 6.05 -6.68
CA ILE A 14 0.64 5.95 -5.89
C ILE A 14 0.73 6.77 -4.61
N LEU A 15 1.85 6.70 -3.89
CA LEU A 15 1.96 7.24 -2.53
C LEU A 15 2.29 8.73 -2.48
N VAL A 16 2.92 9.31 -3.50
CA VAL A 16 3.15 10.77 -3.54
C VAL A 16 1.85 11.56 -3.36
N PRO A 17 0.79 11.36 -4.17
CA PRO A 17 -0.44 12.12 -4.00
C PRO A 17 -1.15 11.75 -2.68
N ILE A 18 -1.12 10.49 -2.25
CA ILE A 18 -1.80 10.06 -1.01
C ILE A 18 -1.12 10.63 0.23
N ALA A 19 0.21 10.54 0.32
CA ALA A 19 0.97 11.04 1.47
C ALA A 19 0.84 12.56 1.60
N ILE A 20 1.05 13.29 0.51
CA ILE A 20 0.93 14.76 0.49
C ILE A 20 -0.52 15.18 0.74
N GLY A 21 -1.48 14.56 0.05
CA GLY A 21 -2.90 14.87 0.19
C GLY A 21 -3.40 14.68 1.61
N THR A 22 -3.00 13.57 2.26
CA THR A 22 -3.38 13.27 3.65
C THR A 22 -2.71 14.24 4.63
N LEU A 23 -1.39 14.45 4.54
CA LEU A 23 -0.65 15.30 5.49
C LEU A 23 -1.08 16.77 5.44
N PHE A 24 -1.30 17.29 4.24
CA PHE A 24 -1.59 18.72 4.02
C PHE A 24 -3.09 19.00 3.82
N ASN A 25 -3.95 17.99 3.97
CA ASN A 25 -5.40 18.14 3.82
C ASN A 25 -5.81 18.77 2.47
N ILE A 26 -5.20 18.31 1.37
CA ILE A 26 -5.43 18.89 0.03
C ILE A 26 -6.78 18.43 -0.54
N PHE A 27 -7.18 17.19 -0.23
CA PHE A 27 -8.44 16.59 -0.67
C PHE A 27 -8.94 15.59 0.39
N PRO A 28 -10.25 15.29 0.43
CA PRO A 28 -10.80 14.30 1.36
C PRO A 28 -10.32 12.89 1.00
N VAL A 29 -9.41 12.35 1.80
CA VAL A 29 -8.76 11.05 1.56
C VAL A 29 -9.70 9.88 1.88
N ALA A 30 -10.58 10.04 2.87
CA ALA A 30 -11.63 9.11 3.21
C ALA A 30 -12.82 9.16 2.24
N GLY A 31 -12.80 10.04 1.23
CA GLY A 31 -13.86 10.16 0.22
C GLY A 31 -15.23 10.49 0.83
N GLY A 32 -15.28 11.09 2.03
CA GLY A 32 -16.51 11.43 2.73
C GLY A 32 -17.17 10.28 3.51
N HIS A 33 -16.53 9.12 3.65
CA HIS A 33 -17.11 7.97 4.37
C HIS A 33 -17.11 8.15 5.89
N PHE A 34 -16.27 9.03 6.42
CA PHE A 34 -16.26 9.45 7.82
C PHE A 34 -15.60 10.82 7.97
N ALA A 35 -15.80 11.45 9.13
CA ALA A 35 -15.19 12.73 9.44
C ALA A 35 -13.68 12.57 9.70
N GLU A 36 -12.85 13.28 8.93
CA GLU A 36 -11.40 13.24 9.05
C GLU A 36 -10.89 14.24 10.10
N SER A 37 -10.34 13.72 11.20
CA SER A 37 -9.65 14.56 12.19
C SER A 37 -8.20 14.83 11.80
N GLU A 38 -7.62 15.92 12.33
CA GLU A 38 -6.20 16.25 12.10
C GLU A 38 -5.26 15.14 12.60
N GLY A 39 -5.60 14.53 13.74
CA GLY A 39 -4.84 13.41 14.31
C GLY A 39 -4.87 12.17 13.42
N TRP A 40 -6.05 11.82 12.87
CA TRP A 40 -6.17 10.71 11.92
C TRP A 40 -5.36 10.98 10.66
N ARG A 41 -5.48 12.18 10.07
CA ARG A 41 -4.71 12.56 8.87
C ARG A 41 -3.21 12.52 9.11
N SER A 42 -2.74 13.06 10.24
CA SER A 42 -1.30 13.05 10.59
C SER A 42 -0.78 11.63 10.77
N LEU A 43 -1.54 10.76 11.44
CA LEU A 43 -1.16 9.35 11.65
C LEU A 43 -1.11 8.59 10.33
N VAL A 44 -2.15 8.69 9.51
CA VAL A 44 -2.26 7.97 8.23
C VAL A 44 -1.25 8.52 7.21
N GLY A 45 -1.13 9.84 7.11
CA GLY A 45 -0.20 10.51 6.22
C GLY A 45 1.26 10.23 6.56
N SER A 46 1.63 10.21 7.83
CA SER A 46 3.00 9.85 8.25
C SER A 46 3.34 8.39 7.94
N LEU A 47 2.39 7.47 8.12
CA LEU A 47 2.55 6.07 7.71
C LEU A 47 2.79 5.93 6.21
N TRP A 48 1.96 6.57 5.36
CA TRP A 48 2.14 6.55 3.91
C TRP A 48 3.47 7.17 3.47
N THR A 49 3.87 8.26 4.14
CA THR A 49 5.14 8.94 3.89
C THR A 49 6.33 8.04 4.22
N ALA A 50 6.27 7.27 5.31
CA ALA A 50 7.33 6.31 5.65
C ALA A 50 7.49 5.23 4.57
N ILE A 51 6.38 4.69 4.05
CA ILE A 51 6.41 3.71 2.95
C ILE A 51 6.90 4.35 1.65
N LEU A 52 6.53 5.60 1.37
CA LEU A 52 7.02 6.37 0.23
C LEU A 52 8.54 6.55 0.29
N ILE A 53 9.07 7.03 1.42
CA ILE A 53 10.51 7.19 1.64
C ILE A 53 11.23 5.85 1.49
N GLY A 54 10.71 4.79 2.12
CA GLY A 54 11.27 3.45 1.97
C GLY A 54 11.25 2.95 0.51
N SER A 55 10.25 3.33 -0.28
CA SER A 55 10.17 2.98 -1.70
C SER A 55 11.19 3.77 -2.54
N ILE A 56 11.42 5.05 -2.22
CA ILE A 56 12.51 5.85 -2.82
C ILE A 56 13.86 5.20 -2.50
N LEU A 57 14.12 4.83 -1.25
CA LEU A 57 15.35 4.14 -0.86
C LEU A 57 15.49 2.77 -1.55
N GLY A 58 14.36 2.07 -1.78
CA GLY A 58 14.31 0.85 -2.56
C GLY A 58 14.71 1.00 -4.03
N LEU A 59 14.62 2.20 -4.62
CA LEU A 59 15.19 2.44 -5.95
C LEU A 59 16.73 2.45 -5.97
N PHE A 60 17.37 2.72 -4.82
CA PHE A 60 18.82 2.67 -4.70
C PHE A 60 19.32 1.32 -4.18
N HIS A 61 18.57 0.71 -3.26
CA HIS A 61 18.92 -0.56 -2.61
C HIS A 61 17.75 -1.57 -2.67
N PRO A 62 17.39 -2.07 -3.87
CA PRO A 62 16.12 -2.79 -4.08
C PRO A 62 15.98 -4.10 -3.31
N ILE A 63 17.08 -4.84 -3.12
CA ILE A 63 17.08 -6.11 -2.39
C ILE A 63 16.97 -5.86 -0.89
N ALA A 64 17.76 -4.92 -0.35
CA ALA A 64 17.77 -4.60 1.08
C ALA A 64 16.42 -4.05 1.58
N PHE A 65 15.70 -3.30 0.73
CA PHE A 65 14.37 -2.78 1.04
C PHE A 65 13.23 -3.74 0.67
N SER A 66 13.51 -4.93 0.14
CA SER A 66 12.45 -5.90 -0.23
C SER A 66 11.54 -6.33 0.94
N PRO A 67 11.95 -6.32 2.23
CA PRO A 67 11.02 -6.49 3.35
C PRO A 67 9.87 -5.47 3.35
N LEU A 68 10.09 -4.24 2.87
CA LEU A 68 9.04 -3.22 2.75
C LEU A 68 7.93 -3.68 1.79
N LEU A 69 8.30 -4.31 0.67
CA LEU A 69 7.32 -4.85 -0.28
C LEU A 69 6.50 -5.97 0.36
N LEU A 70 7.14 -6.85 1.15
CA LEU A 70 6.45 -7.90 1.89
C LEU A 70 5.48 -7.32 2.92
N VAL A 71 5.91 -6.34 3.73
CA VAL A 71 5.04 -5.64 4.69
C VAL A 71 3.84 -5.04 3.98
N GLN A 72 4.04 -4.44 2.80
CA GLN A 72 2.95 -3.89 2.02
C GLN A 72 1.95 -4.94 1.52
N VAL A 73 2.43 -6.11 1.08
CA VAL A 73 1.56 -7.23 0.71
C VAL A 73 0.73 -7.68 1.90
N VAL A 74 1.37 -7.90 3.05
CA VAL A 74 0.69 -8.36 4.28
C VAL A 74 -0.37 -7.34 4.72
N TYR A 75 -0.02 -6.06 4.82
CA TYR A 75 -0.96 -5.02 5.21
C TYR A 75 -2.16 -4.97 4.25
N LYS A 76 -1.92 -4.94 2.93
CA LYS A 76 -3.00 -4.83 1.94
C LYS A 76 -3.88 -6.06 1.91
N ALA A 77 -3.29 -7.25 2.08
CA ALA A 77 -4.05 -8.48 2.21
C ALA A 77 -4.95 -8.45 3.44
N LEU A 78 -4.42 -8.03 4.60
CA LEU A 78 -5.23 -7.88 5.82
C LEU A 78 -6.35 -6.86 5.62
N TRP A 79 -6.08 -5.72 4.99
CA TRP A 79 -7.12 -4.73 4.70
C TRP A 79 -8.21 -5.29 3.78
N LEU A 80 -7.84 -5.99 2.69
CA LEU A 80 -8.81 -6.63 1.80
C LEU A 80 -9.64 -7.69 2.53
N MET A 81 -9.04 -8.50 3.40
CA MET A 81 -9.75 -9.53 4.15
C MET A 81 -10.67 -8.96 5.25
N VAL A 82 -10.20 -7.97 6.00
CA VAL A 82 -10.91 -7.46 7.18
C VAL A 82 -11.89 -6.35 6.82
N TYR A 83 -11.61 -5.56 5.78
CA TYR A 83 -12.46 -4.46 5.35
C TYR A 83 -13.33 -4.83 4.15
N ILE A 84 -12.74 -5.35 3.06
CA ILE A 84 -13.47 -5.57 1.80
C ILE A 84 -14.30 -6.85 1.83
N ALA A 85 -13.72 -7.98 2.23
CA ALA A 85 -14.42 -9.26 2.20
C ALA A 85 -15.78 -9.25 2.95
N PRO A 86 -15.90 -8.74 4.20
CA PRO A 86 -17.19 -8.71 4.87
C PRO A 86 -18.21 -7.80 4.17
N ARG A 87 -17.77 -6.70 3.52
CA ARG A 87 -18.66 -5.79 2.78
C ARG A 87 -19.19 -6.41 1.50
N LEU A 88 -18.40 -7.26 0.85
CA LEU A 88 -18.84 -8.02 -0.32
C LEU A 88 -19.84 -9.12 0.02
N ILE A 89 -19.71 -9.74 1.20
CA ILE A 89 -20.54 -10.87 1.60
C ILE A 89 -21.83 -10.41 2.30
N TYR A 90 -21.74 -9.37 3.14
CA TYR A 90 -22.81 -8.99 4.06
C TYR A 90 -23.24 -7.50 3.97
N GLY A 91 -22.47 -6.65 3.28
CA GLY A 91 -22.69 -5.20 3.23
C GLY A 91 -23.31 -4.72 1.92
N ASP A 92 -23.27 -3.40 1.70
CA ASP A 92 -23.55 -2.79 0.39
C ASP A 92 -22.24 -2.42 -0.33
N PRO A 93 -21.79 -3.23 -1.30
CA PRO A 93 -20.52 -3.02 -2.00
C PRO A 93 -20.46 -1.72 -2.80
N ASN A 94 -21.61 -1.15 -3.20
CA ASN A 94 -21.64 0.01 -4.08
C ASN A 94 -21.40 1.31 -3.33
N HIS A 95 -21.76 1.35 -2.04
CA HIS A 95 -21.68 2.55 -1.23
C HIS A 95 -20.58 2.49 -0.16
N GLU A 96 -20.15 1.29 0.24
CA GLU A 96 -19.17 1.15 1.33
C GLU A 96 -17.74 0.92 0.86
N ILE A 97 -17.54 0.54 -0.41
CA ILE A 97 -16.23 0.15 -0.93
C ILE A 97 -15.62 1.23 -1.82
N HIS A 98 -14.38 1.60 -1.49
CA HIS A 98 -13.52 2.35 -2.40
C HIS A 98 -12.93 1.41 -3.45
N TRP A 99 -13.66 1.22 -4.55
CA TRP A 99 -13.27 0.25 -5.58
C TRP A 99 -11.90 0.53 -6.20
N ALA A 100 -11.56 1.80 -6.45
CA ALA A 100 -10.26 2.17 -7.01
C ALA A 100 -9.09 1.69 -6.13
N ILE A 101 -9.15 1.98 -4.82
CA ILE A 101 -8.12 1.58 -3.85
C ILE A 101 -8.10 0.06 -3.70
N SER A 102 -9.28 -0.57 -3.62
CA SER A 102 -9.42 -2.01 -3.42
C SER A 102 -8.81 -2.80 -4.58
N ILE A 103 -9.04 -2.38 -5.82
CA ILE A 103 -8.48 -3.00 -7.03
C ILE A 103 -6.96 -2.86 -7.04
N ILE A 104 -6.44 -1.66 -6.76
CA ILE A 104 -4.98 -1.43 -6.68
C ILE A 104 -4.35 -2.35 -5.63
N PHE A 105 -4.97 -2.49 -4.46
CA PHE A 105 -4.45 -3.36 -3.41
C PHE A 105 -4.51 -4.82 -3.80
N ALA A 106 -5.57 -5.28 -4.47
CA ALA A 106 -5.67 -6.64 -4.97
C ALA A 106 -4.54 -6.94 -5.97
N PHE A 107 -4.28 -6.02 -6.92
CA PHE A 107 -3.16 -6.17 -7.85
C PHE A 107 -1.81 -6.23 -7.12
N ILE A 108 -1.57 -5.36 -6.14
CA ILE A 108 -0.32 -5.38 -5.38
C ILE A 108 -0.16 -6.71 -4.63
N VAL A 109 -1.20 -7.20 -3.98
CA VAL A 109 -1.19 -8.47 -3.22
C VAL A 109 -0.92 -9.67 -4.13
N VAL A 110 -1.40 -9.65 -5.38
CA VAL A 110 -1.17 -10.73 -6.35
C VAL A 110 0.20 -10.61 -7.02
N LEU A 111 0.59 -9.41 -7.46
CA LEU A 111 1.74 -9.21 -8.34
C LEU A 111 3.06 -9.07 -7.57
N TYR A 112 3.08 -8.42 -6.41
CA TYR A 112 4.34 -8.18 -5.68
C TYR A 112 4.98 -9.48 -5.18
N PRO A 113 4.22 -10.49 -4.68
CA PRO A 113 4.80 -11.79 -4.33
C PRO A 113 5.57 -12.47 -5.46
N LEU A 114 5.22 -12.20 -6.72
CA LEU A 114 5.88 -12.81 -7.88
C LEU A 114 7.29 -12.24 -8.12
N VAL A 115 7.59 -11.05 -7.58
CA VAL A 115 8.88 -10.37 -7.80
C VAL A 115 9.73 -10.29 -6.53
N ILE A 116 9.16 -10.53 -5.35
CA ILE A 116 9.88 -10.51 -4.07
C ILE A 116 11.00 -11.58 -4.08
N PRO A 117 12.23 -11.26 -3.65
CA PRO A 117 13.35 -12.19 -3.66
C PRO A 117 13.28 -13.10 -2.42
N TRP A 118 12.40 -14.11 -2.45
CA TRP A 118 12.13 -15.00 -1.31
C TRP A 118 13.37 -15.67 -0.74
N ASN A 119 14.30 -16.10 -1.60
CA ASN A 119 15.56 -16.71 -1.18
C ASN A 119 16.43 -15.74 -0.35
N TYR A 120 16.41 -14.44 -0.68
CA TYR A 120 17.12 -13.42 0.10
C TYR A 120 16.44 -13.20 1.47
N LEU A 121 15.10 -13.11 1.48
CA LEU A 121 14.35 -12.82 2.70
C LEU A 121 14.39 -13.96 3.72
N PHE A 122 14.24 -15.20 3.25
CA PHE A 122 14.11 -16.36 4.12
C PHE A 122 15.33 -17.26 4.12
N LYS A 123 16.42 -16.85 3.45
CA LYS A 123 17.64 -17.66 3.28
C LYS A 123 17.31 -19.08 2.82
N LEU A 124 16.34 -19.24 1.92
CA LEU A 124 15.99 -20.54 1.36
C LEU A 124 17.19 -21.01 0.54
N SER A 125 17.78 -22.14 0.95
CA SER A 125 18.79 -22.82 0.17
C SER A 125 18.16 -23.28 -1.15
N ALA A 126 18.67 -22.77 -2.27
CA ALA A 126 18.38 -23.31 -3.59
C ALA A 126 19.02 -24.70 -3.74
#